data_AF-A0A2N2Y3J0-F1
#
_entry.id   AF-A0A2N2Y3J0-F1
#
_cell.length_a   1.000
_cell.length_b   1.000
_cell.length_c   1.000
_cell.angle_alpha   90.00
_cell.angle_beta   90.00
_cell.angle_gamma   90.00
#
_symmetry.space_group_name_H-M   'P 1'
#
loop_
_entity.id
_entity.type
_entity.pdbx_description
1 polymer ?
#
loop_
_entity_poly.entity_id
_entity_poly.type
_entity_poly.pdbx_seq_one_letter_code
_entity_poly.pdbx_strand_id
1 'polypeptide(L)'
;MKIYIGIDDTDNLESRGTGYRSRQLAAELNVSGFGKVVGITRHQLFFNSAIPYTSHNSSACLEVIAGVREKLIEISRQHMITFGEPGSDVGLCVADETQVNETVMKWGQRAKVEVLTMEEAYQLAKSTGIYLEGLTGLHTGIIGSMAGVGLRVTGTDGRLIWLPGKDFREIKGVLSKKELLDQSLAKNILNLANMKPVDDFALIDTGEWMRPVMHENQAVILVESENVEKNTWKVPEKAKIKMLSD
;
A
#
# COMPACT_ATOMS: atom_id res chain seq x y z
N MET A 1 8.83 9.66 -14.60
CA MET A 1 7.62 8.84 -14.83
C MET A 1 7.15 8.26 -13.51
N LYS A 2 5.88 7.88 -13.40
CA LYS A 2 5.38 7.15 -12.23
C LYS A 2 5.59 5.65 -12.41
N ILE A 3 6.14 5.00 -11.39
CA ILE A 3 6.42 3.57 -11.34
C ILE A 3 5.78 2.98 -10.09
N TYR A 4 5.19 1.80 -10.24
CA TYR A 4 4.59 1.03 -9.18
C TYR A 4 5.42 -0.22 -8.92
N ILE A 5 5.76 -0.46 -7.66
CA ILE A 5 6.52 -1.63 -7.21
C ILE A 5 5.64 -2.40 -6.24
N GLY A 6 5.07 -3.49 -6.71
CA GLY A 6 4.33 -4.46 -5.90
C GLY A 6 5.28 -5.48 -5.29
N ILE A 7 5.10 -5.75 -4.01
CA ILE A 7 5.79 -6.82 -3.29
C ILE A 7 4.78 -7.64 -2.50
N ASP A 8 5.05 -8.93 -2.38
CA ASP A 8 4.27 -9.82 -1.53
C ASP A 8 5.11 -11.00 -1.04
N ASP A 9 4.60 -11.67 -0.01
CA ASP A 9 5.16 -12.90 0.57
C ASP A 9 6.63 -12.75 0.95
N THR A 10 6.93 -11.73 1.77
CA THR A 10 8.30 -11.42 2.21
C THR A 10 8.58 -11.82 3.66
N ASP A 11 7.57 -12.37 4.33
CA ASP A 11 7.56 -12.64 5.76
C ASP A 11 7.32 -14.13 6.06
N ASN A 12 7.47 -14.49 7.33
CA ASN A 12 7.11 -15.80 7.86
C ASN A 12 6.40 -15.59 9.21
N LEU A 13 6.01 -16.68 9.89
CA LEU A 13 5.23 -16.60 11.13
C LEU A 13 5.97 -15.91 12.30
N GLU A 14 7.30 -15.82 12.24
CA GLU A 14 8.14 -15.31 13.33
C GLU A 14 8.74 -13.93 13.02
N SER A 15 8.59 -13.44 11.79
CA SER A 15 9.23 -12.22 11.32
C SER A 15 8.27 -11.02 11.24
N ARG A 16 8.82 -9.87 10.86
CA ARG A 16 8.01 -8.67 10.61
C ARG A 16 7.41 -8.74 9.22
N GLY A 17 6.13 -8.36 9.12
CA GLY A 17 5.39 -8.58 7.89
C GLY A 17 5.81 -7.74 6.67
N THR A 18 5.24 -8.03 5.49
CA THR A 18 5.52 -7.36 4.20
C THR A 18 5.57 -5.83 4.26
N GLY A 19 4.69 -5.21 5.06
CA GLY A 19 4.70 -3.75 5.23
C GLY A 19 5.96 -3.19 5.90
N TYR A 20 6.71 -3.99 6.65
CA TYR A 20 8.02 -3.61 7.19
C TYR A 20 9.09 -3.63 6.09
N ARG A 21 9.14 -4.70 5.29
CA ARG A 21 10.06 -4.83 4.15
C ARG A 21 9.84 -3.74 3.11
N SER A 22 8.58 -3.41 2.80
CA SER A 22 8.27 -2.32 1.88
C SER A 22 8.83 -0.96 2.33
N ARG A 23 8.82 -0.68 3.64
CA ARG A 23 9.40 0.56 4.20
C ARG A 23 10.92 0.57 4.16
N GLN A 24 11.56 -0.58 4.35
CA GLN A 24 13.02 -0.69 4.21
C GLN A 24 13.44 -0.45 2.75
N LEU A 25 12.74 -1.07 1.80
CA LEU A 25 12.95 -0.82 0.38
C LEU A 25 12.73 0.66 0.04
N ALA A 26 11.68 1.28 0.58
CA ALA A 26 11.43 2.69 0.33
C ALA A 26 12.55 3.60 0.85
N ALA A 27 13.12 3.29 2.02
CA ALA A 27 14.27 4.01 2.54
C ALA A 27 15.49 3.86 1.61
N GLU A 28 15.78 2.65 1.14
CA GLU A 28 16.89 2.38 0.23
C GLU A 28 16.72 3.09 -1.12
N LEU A 29 15.53 3.02 -1.72
CA LEU A 29 15.24 3.71 -2.98
C LEU A 29 15.45 5.21 -2.86
N ASN A 30 14.95 5.82 -1.78
CA ASN A 30 15.13 7.26 -1.54
C ASN A 30 16.61 7.64 -1.33
N VAL A 31 17.39 6.83 -0.61
CA VAL A 31 18.83 7.07 -0.38
C VAL A 31 19.66 6.89 -1.66
N SER A 32 19.27 5.93 -2.51
CA SER A 32 19.99 5.63 -3.75
C SER A 32 19.94 6.78 -4.79
N GLY A 33 18.96 7.68 -4.69
CA GLY A 33 18.73 8.76 -5.65
C GLY A 33 18.09 8.33 -6.97
N PHE A 34 17.84 7.03 -7.20
CA PHE A 34 17.23 6.53 -8.44
C PHE A 34 15.70 6.65 -8.48
N GLY A 35 15.06 6.86 -7.33
CA GLY A 35 13.62 7.06 -7.23
C GLY A 35 13.20 7.78 -5.96
N LYS A 36 12.16 8.60 -6.07
CA LYS A 36 11.49 9.24 -4.95
C LYS A 36 10.19 8.51 -4.63
N VAL A 37 10.12 7.86 -3.48
CA VAL A 37 8.91 7.16 -3.04
C VAL A 37 7.85 8.17 -2.61
N VAL A 38 6.67 8.08 -3.21
CA VAL A 38 5.52 8.96 -2.97
C VAL A 38 4.66 8.44 -1.82
N GLY A 39 4.53 7.12 -1.70
CA GLY A 39 3.68 6.50 -0.69
C GLY A 39 3.59 5.00 -0.88
N ILE A 40 3.34 4.28 0.23
CA ILE A 40 3.21 2.83 0.23
C ILE A 40 1.81 2.45 0.70
N THR A 41 1.09 1.73 -0.15
CA THR A 41 -0.21 1.14 0.18
C THR A 41 -0.05 -0.31 0.59
N ARG A 42 -0.93 -0.76 1.50
CA ARG A 42 -1.17 -2.17 1.77
C ARG A 42 -2.57 -2.54 1.27
N HIS A 43 -2.66 -3.68 0.61
CA HIS A 43 -3.88 -4.22 0.05
C HIS A 43 -4.19 -5.56 0.71
N GLN A 44 -5.38 -5.71 1.28
CA GLN A 44 -5.83 -7.02 1.75
C GLN A 44 -6.23 -7.86 0.55
N LEU A 45 -5.77 -9.10 0.46
CA LEU A 45 -6.16 -10.03 -0.60
C LEU A 45 -7.19 -11.05 -0.09
N PHE A 46 -7.65 -11.95 -0.96
CA PHE A 46 -8.73 -12.88 -0.65
C PHE A 46 -8.40 -13.79 0.55
N PHE A 47 -9.28 -13.79 1.55
CA PHE A 47 -9.16 -14.69 2.69
C PHE A 47 -9.80 -16.03 2.35
N ASN A 48 -8.97 -17.02 2.00
CA ASN A 48 -9.44 -18.35 1.61
C ASN A 48 -8.48 -19.43 2.13
N SER A 49 -9.01 -20.56 2.62
CA SER A 49 -8.21 -21.68 3.13
C SER A 49 -7.36 -22.39 2.08
N ALA A 50 -7.67 -22.19 0.79
CA ALA A 50 -6.86 -22.71 -0.31
C ALA A 50 -5.59 -21.90 -0.59
N ILE A 51 -5.43 -20.72 0.04
CA ILE A 51 -4.27 -19.85 -0.13
C ILE A 51 -3.41 -19.94 1.14
N PRO A 52 -2.14 -20.37 1.05
CA PRO A 52 -1.20 -20.24 2.16
C PRO A 52 -0.96 -18.77 2.48
N TYR A 53 -1.01 -18.39 3.76
CA TYR A 53 -0.60 -17.08 4.24
C TYR A 53 -0.09 -17.19 5.68
N THR A 54 0.68 -16.20 6.13
CA THR A 54 1.19 -16.13 7.51
C THR A 54 0.08 -15.68 8.47
N SER A 55 0.08 -14.40 8.83
CA SER A 55 -0.98 -13.78 9.65
C SER A 55 -2.09 -13.20 8.79
N HIS A 56 -1.75 -12.71 7.60
CA HIS A 56 -2.67 -12.05 6.69
C HIS A 56 -2.23 -12.30 5.25
N ASN A 57 -3.19 -12.60 4.38
CA ASN A 57 -2.96 -12.57 2.93
C ASN A 57 -2.98 -11.12 2.44
N SER A 58 -1.84 -10.46 2.28
CA SER A 58 -1.80 -9.06 1.87
C SER A 58 -0.49 -8.64 1.22
N SER A 59 -0.61 -7.87 0.15
CA SER A 59 0.52 -7.28 -0.56
C SER A 59 0.74 -5.81 -0.22
N ALA A 60 1.90 -5.29 -0.62
CA ALA A 60 2.21 -3.86 -0.55
C ALA A 60 2.58 -3.31 -1.93
N CYS A 61 2.25 -2.05 -2.19
CA CYS A 61 2.65 -1.36 -3.41
C CYS A 61 3.27 0.00 -3.09
N LEU A 62 4.50 0.21 -3.55
CA LEU A 62 5.16 1.50 -3.54
C LEU A 62 4.81 2.24 -4.82
N GLU A 63 4.48 3.53 -4.72
CA GLU A 63 4.48 4.45 -5.86
C GLU A 63 5.76 5.28 -5.81
N VAL A 64 6.48 5.31 -6.92
CA VAL A 64 7.82 5.90 -7.02
C VAL A 64 7.86 6.82 -8.24
N ILE A 65 8.37 8.03 -8.06
CA ILE A 65 8.76 8.88 -9.19
C ILE A 65 10.22 8.61 -9.50
N ALA A 66 10.49 8.15 -10.73
CA ALA A 66 11.84 7.83 -11.17
C ALA A 66 12.07 8.17 -12.64
N GLY A 67 13.35 8.23 -13.03
CA GLY A 67 13.78 8.41 -14.41
C GLY A 67 14.13 7.10 -15.13
N VAL A 68 14.54 6.05 -14.39
CA VAL A 68 15.03 4.79 -14.95
C VAL A 68 14.40 3.61 -14.21
N ARG A 69 13.46 2.92 -14.85
CA ARG A 69 12.71 1.79 -14.27
C ARG A 69 13.62 0.61 -13.95
N GLU A 70 14.58 0.33 -14.82
CA GLU A 70 15.50 -0.80 -14.73
C GLU A 70 16.37 -0.71 -13.46
N LYS A 71 16.71 0.51 -13.02
CA LYS A 71 17.42 0.74 -11.76
C LYS A 71 16.55 0.42 -10.54
N LEU A 72 15.26 0.74 -10.59
CA LEU A 72 14.34 0.35 -9.53
C LEU A 72 14.16 -1.16 -9.47
N ILE A 73 14.12 -1.85 -10.62
CA ILE A 73 14.07 -3.32 -10.68
C ILE A 73 15.31 -3.91 -10.02
N GLU A 74 16.51 -3.46 -10.42
CA GLU A 74 17.79 -3.95 -9.87
C GLU A 74 17.86 -3.80 -8.35
N ILE A 75 17.57 -2.60 -7.82
CA ILE A 75 17.63 -2.32 -6.39
C ILE A 75 16.56 -3.12 -5.63
N SER A 76 15.31 -3.11 -6.13
CA SER A 76 14.21 -3.83 -5.46
C SER A 76 14.45 -5.32 -5.42
N ARG A 77 14.92 -5.90 -6.52
CA ARG A 77 15.28 -7.30 -6.61
C ARG A 77 16.39 -7.67 -5.62
N GLN A 78 17.48 -6.90 -5.62
CA GLN A 78 18.60 -7.17 -4.72
C GLN A 78 18.19 -7.05 -3.25
N HIS A 79 17.43 -6.01 -2.90
CA HIS A 79 16.90 -5.83 -1.54
C HIS A 79 16.04 -7.03 -1.12
N MET A 80 15.09 -7.41 -1.97
CA MET A 80 14.13 -8.47 -1.66
C MET A 80 14.78 -9.84 -1.53
N ILE A 81 15.79 -10.16 -2.36
CA ILE A 81 16.57 -11.41 -2.19
C ILE A 81 17.40 -11.37 -0.89
N THR A 82 17.95 -10.21 -0.53
CA THR A 82 18.84 -10.08 0.64
C THR A 82 18.08 -10.12 1.96
N PHE A 83 16.89 -9.52 2.01
CA PHE A 83 16.12 -9.32 3.23
C PHE A 83 14.81 -10.12 3.29
N GLY A 84 14.44 -10.81 2.22
CA GLY A 84 13.35 -11.78 2.22
C GLY A 84 13.58 -12.84 3.30
N GLU A 85 12.54 -13.16 4.05
CA GLU A 85 12.68 -14.08 5.18
C GLU A 85 12.85 -15.52 4.70
N PRO A 86 13.62 -16.37 5.42
CA PRO A 86 13.73 -17.77 5.07
C PRO A 86 12.36 -18.44 4.98
N GLY A 87 12.14 -19.16 3.87
CA GLY A 87 10.88 -19.87 3.60
C GLY A 87 9.75 -19.02 3.01
N SER A 88 9.99 -17.72 2.75
CA SER A 88 9.01 -16.86 2.08
C SER A 88 9.07 -17.01 0.55
N ASP A 89 7.93 -16.79 -0.11
CA ASP A 89 7.79 -16.97 -1.57
C ASP A 89 7.77 -15.62 -2.31
N VAL A 90 8.78 -14.79 -2.06
CA VAL A 90 8.82 -13.37 -2.42
C VAL A 90 8.48 -13.13 -3.89
N GLY A 91 7.46 -12.33 -4.13
CA GLY A 91 7.12 -11.81 -5.46
C GLY A 91 7.48 -10.35 -5.63
N LEU A 92 7.98 -10.00 -6.81
CA LEU A 92 8.29 -8.63 -7.22
C LEU A 92 7.60 -8.31 -8.55
N CYS A 93 6.77 -7.27 -8.54
CA CYS A 93 6.12 -6.72 -9.72
C CYS A 93 6.54 -5.26 -9.90
N VAL A 94 7.05 -4.88 -11.08
CA VAL A 94 7.43 -3.49 -11.38
C VAL A 94 6.78 -3.07 -12.69
N ALA A 95 5.97 -2.02 -12.64
CA ALA A 95 5.23 -1.49 -13.78
C ALA A 95 5.31 0.03 -13.82
N ASP A 96 5.48 0.61 -15.00
CA ASP A 96 5.23 2.05 -15.17
C ASP A 96 3.74 2.33 -15.42
N GLU A 97 3.35 3.60 -15.29
CA GLU A 97 1.95 4.03 -15.44
C GLU A 97 1.31 3.70 -16.79
N THR A 98 2.09 3.49 -17.85
CA THR A 98 1.56 3.14 -19.18
C THR A 98 1.21 1.66 -19.31
N GLN A 99 1.77 0.81 -18.45
CA GLN A 99 1.57 -0.64 -18.48
C GLN A 99 0.38 -1.11 -17.64
N VAL A 100 -0.03 -0.33 -16.64
CA VAL A 100 -1.12 -0.70 -15.73
C VAL A 100 -2.47 -0.29 -16.33
N ASN A 101 -2.95 -1.10 -17.26
CA ASN A 101 -4.25 -0.93 -17.92
C ASN A 101 -5.40 -1.58 -17.11
N GLU A 102 -6.63 -1.49 -17.65
CA GLU A 102 -7.82 -2.07 -17.02
C GLU A 102 -7.68 -3.57 -16.69
N THR A 103 -6.96 -4.34 -17.49
CA THR A 103 -6.77 -5.78 -17.26
C THR A 103 -5.95 -6.01 -15.99
N VAL A 104 -4.93 -5.19 -15.73
CA VAL A 104 -4.13 -5.25 -14.51
C VAL A 104 -4.94 -4.77 -13.30
N MET A 105 -5.79 -3.76 -13.45
CA MET A 105 -6.71 -3.34 -12.39
C MET A 105 -7.72 -4.45 -12.04
N LYS A 106 -8.30 -5.10 -13.06
CA LYS A 106 -9.20 -6.25 -12.91
C LYS A 106 -8.50 -7.43 -12.24
N TRP A 107 -7.23 -7.70 -12.55
CA TRP A 107 -6.42 -8.70 -11.83
C TRP A 107 -6.38 -8.41 -10.33
N GLY A 108 -6.06 -7.16 -9.96
CA GLY A 108 -6.06 -6.72 -8.57
C GLY A 108 -7.40 -6.96 -7.89
N GLN A 109 -8.51 -6.57 -8.53
CA GLN A 109 -9.86 -6.77 -8.00
C GLN A 109 -10.24 -8.25 -7.86
N ARG A 110 -9.87 -9.10 -8.84
CA ARG A 110 -10.08 -10.56 -8.76
C ARG A 110 -9.31 -11.17 -7.58
N ALA A 111 -8.08 -10.74 -7.33
CA ALA A 111 -7.26 -11.23 -6.22
C ALA A 111 -7.87 -10.94 -4.82
N LYS A 112 -8.91 -10.10 -4.74
CA LYS A 112 -9.68 -9.83 -3.51
C LYS A 112 -10.74 -10.89 -3.23
N VAL A 113 -11.20 -11.64 -4.24
CA VAL A 113 -12.43 -12.45 -4.17
C VAL A 113 -12.31 -13.86 -4.73
N GLU A 114 -11.21 -14.19 -5.42
CA GLU A 114 -11.00 -15.53 -5.98
C GLU A 114 -9.53 -15.99 -5.88
N VAL A 115 -9.33 -17.30 -6.04
CA VAL A 115 -8.00 -17.93 -6.06
C VAL A 115 -7.45 -17.83 -7.47
N LEU A 116 -6.36 -17.08 -7.63
CA LEU A 116 -5.67 -16.87 -8.90
C LEU A 116 -4.45 -17.79 -9.03
N THR A 117 -3.95 -17.96 -10.25
CA THR A 117 -2.80 -18.84 -10.52
C THR A 117 -1.56 -18.08 -10.96
N MET A 118 -0.38 -18.67 -10.71
CA MET A 118 0.90 -18.12 -11.20
C MET A 118 0.96 -18.06 -12.73
N GLU A 119 0.35 -19.02 -13.41
CA GLU A 119 0.29 -19.06 -14.87
C GLU A 119 -0.46 -17.85 -15.44
N GLU A 120 -1.64 -17.52 -14.88
CA GLU A 120 -2.36 -16.31 -15.29
C GLU A 120 -1.55 -15.03 -15.01
N ALA A 121 -0.82 -14.97 -13.88
CA ALA A 121 0.00 -13.83 -13.52
C ALA A 121 1.13 -13.59 -14.54
N TYR A 122 1.83 -14.66 -14.94
CA TYR A 122 2.88 -14.59 -15.96
C TYR A 122 2.33 -14.27 -17.35
N GLN A 123 1.18 -14.83 -17.73
CA GLN A 123 0.52 -14.49 -18.99
C GLN A 123 0.15 -13.01 -19.04
N LEU A 124 -0.40 -12.48 -17.94
CA LEU A 124 -0.71 -11.06 -17.81
C LEU A 124 0.56 -10.20 -17.95
N ALA A 125 1.61 -10.51 -17.19
CA ALA A 125 2.88 -9.79 -17.24
C ALA A 125 3.48 -9.78 -18.66
N LYS A 126 3.46 -10.92 -19.36
CA LYS A 126 3.93 -11.04 -20.75
C LYS A 126 3.12 -10.16 -21.69
N SER A 127 1.79 -10.13 -21.54
CA SER A 127 0.90 -9.37 -22.42
C SER A 127 0.98 -7.84 -22.23
N THR A 128 1.36 -7.39 -21.03
CA THR A 128 1.47 -5.97 -20.67
C THR A 128 2.92 -5.46 -20.66
N GLY A 129 3.90 -6.37 -20.78
CA GLY A 129 5.31 -6.06 -20.65
C GLY A 129 5.75 -5.70 -19.23
N ILE A 130 4.92 -5.96 -18.22
CA ILE A 130 5.24 -5.71 -16.81
C ILE A 130 6.35 -6.64 -16.35
N TYR A 131 7.29 -6.13 -15.58
CA TYR A 131 8.29 -6.96 -14.93
C TYR A 131 7.65 -7.72 -13.78
N LEU A 132 7.69 -9.06 -13.82
CA LEU A 132 7.18 -9.94 -12.77
C LEU A 132 8.18 -11.07 -12.53
N GLU A 133 8.68 -11.18 -11.31
CA GLU A 133 9.63 -12.22 -10.91
C GLU A 133 9.26 -12.77 -9.54
N GLY A 134 9.28 -14.10 -9.41
CA GLY A 134 9.33 -14.75 -8.12
C GLY A 134 10.80 -14.92 -7.73
N LEU A 135 11.17 -14.39 -6.57
CA LEU A 135 12.57 -14.26 -6.17
C LEU A 135 13.04 -15.40 -5.27
N THR A 136 12.14 -15.98 -4.48
CA THR A 136 12.46 -17.03 -3.51
C THR A 136 11.35 -18.07 -3.42
N GLY A 137 11.71 -19.24 -2.89
CA GLY A 137 10.75 -20.31 -2.60
C GLY A 137 10.06 -20.87 -3.85
N LEU A 138 8.75 -21.06 -3.76
CA LEU A 138 7.83 -21.53 -4.78
C LEU A 138 7.32 -20.41 -5.70
N HIS A 139 7.76 -19.17 -5.48
CA HIS A 139 7.44 -18.00 -6.32
C HIS A 139 5.97 -17.56 -6.29
N THR A 140 5.18 -17.98 -5.30
CA THR A 140 3.73 -17.70 -5.24
C THR A 140 3.40 -16.23 -4.99
N GLY A 141 4.29 -15.46 -4.36
CA GLY A 141 4.11 -14.03 -4.12
C GLY A 141 3.95 -13.18 -5.39
N ILE A 142 4.24 -13.73 -6.58
CA ILE A 142 3.98 -13.02 -7.85
C ILE A 142 2.51 -12.64 -8.03
N ILE A 143 1.59 -13.47 -7.50
CA ILE A 143 0.15 -13.23 -7.63
C ILE A 143 -0.23 -11.94 -6.90
N GLY A 144 0.15 -11.85 -5.62
CA GLY A 144 -0.22 -10.72 -4.79
C GLY A 144 0.60 -9.46 -5.04
N SER A 145 1.87 -9.58 -5.47
CA SER A 145 2.67 -8.43 -5.91
C SER A 145 2.05 -7.76 -7.16
N MET A 146 1.65 -8.54 -8.16
CA MET A 146 0.89 -8.04 -9.33
C MET A 146 -0.47 -7.46 -8.91
N ALA A 147 -1.17 -8.11 -7.96
CA ALA A 147 -2.42 -7.60 -7.43
C ALA A 147 -2.27 -6.25 -6.74
N GLY A 148 -1.20 -6.06 -5.95
CA GLY A 148 -0.89 -4.81 -5.28
C GLY A 148 -0.71 -3.65 -6.25
N VAL A 149 -0.01 -3.88 -7.37
CA VAL A 149 0.09 -2.89 -8.46
C VAL A 149 -1.28 -2.58 -9.06
N GLY A 150 -2.05 -3.60 -9.43
CA GLY A 150 -3.39 -3.41 -10.00
C GLY A 150 -4.33 -2.62 -9.09
N LEU A 151 -4.38 -2.97 -7.80
CA LEU A 151 -5.22 -2.32 -6.80
C LEU A 151 -4.78 -0.88 -6.53
N ARG A 152 -3.47 -0.62 -6.42
CA ARG A 152 -2.95 0.74 -6.20
C ARG A 152 -3.42 1.72 -7.27
N VAL A 153 -3.41 1.33 -8.54
CA VAL A 153 -3.77 2.23 -9.64
C VAL A 153 -5.26 2.54 -9.71
N THR A 154 -6.12 1.74 -9.07
CA THR A 154 -7.55 2.08 -8.96
C THR A 154 -7.80 3.37 -8.17
N GLY A 155 -6.83 3.79 -7.35
CA GLY A 155 -6.92 5.01 -6.54
C GLY A 155 -7.93 4.95 -5.38
N THR A 156 -8.57 3.80 -5.15
CA THR A 156 -9.69 3.64 -4.22
C THR A 156 -9.54 2.44 -3.29
N ASP A 157 -8.51 1.60 -3.49
CA ASP A 157 -8.23 0.45 -2.65
C ASP A 157 -6.95 0.66 -1.82
N GLY A 158 -6.97 0.13 -0.59
CA GLY A 158 -5.82 0.04 0.27
C GLY A 158 -5.64 1.23 1.22
N ARG A 159 -4.94 0.95 2.31
CA ARG A 159 -4.50 1.96 3.28
C ARG A 159 -3.03 2.27 3.13
N LEU A 160 -2.65 3.49 3.46
CA LEU A 160 -1.25 3.91 3.49
C LEU A 160 -0.59 3.33 4.73
N ILE A 161 0.51 2.62 4.51
CA ILE A 161 1.39 2.11 5.57
C ILE A 161 2.68 2.93 5.69
N TRP A 162 2.86 3.91 4.79
CA TRP A 162 3.90 4.92 4.81
C TRP A 162 3.55 6.06 3.84
N LEU A 163 3.84 7.29 4.26
CA LEU A 163 3.93 8.49 3.42
C LEU A 163 5.22 9.24 3.80
N PRO A 164 5.73 10.13 2.92
CA PRO A 164 6.70 11.12 3.34
C PRO A 164 6.09 11.94 4.48
N GLY A 165 6.88 12.33 5.48
CA GLY A 165 6.38 12.99 6.69
C GLY A 165 6.70 12.20 7.95
N LYS A 166 5.99 12.52 9.04
CA LYS A 166 6.16 11.87 10.33
C LYS A 166 5.54 10.47 10.32
N ASP A 167 6.14 9.55 11.05
CA ASP A 167 5.59 8.19 11.19
C ASP A 167 4.20 8.26 11.82
N PHE A 168 3.20 7.64 11.18
CA PHE A 168 1.82 7.64 11.67
C PHE A 168 1.66 7.11 13.10
N ARG A 169 2.62 6.31 13.59
CA ARG A 169 2.63 5.79 14.98
C ARG A 169 3.03 6.84 16.01
N GLU A 170 3.65 7.92 15.56
CA GLU A 170 4.15 9.03 16.39
C GLU A 170 3.25 10.28 16.31
N ILE A 171 2.27 10.27 15.42
CA ILE A 171 1.23 11.30 15.34
C ILE A 171 0.12 10.88 16.32
N LYS A 172 0.06 11.55 17.47
CA LYS A 172 -0.85 11.21 18.57
C LYS A 172 -1.48 12.46 19.19
N GLY A 173 -2.63 12.25 19.81
CA GLY A 173 -3.40 13.28 20.51
C GLY A 173 -4.36 14.05 19.61
N VAL A 174 -4.82 15.18 20.12
CA VAL A 174 -5.75 16.08 19.44
C VAL A 174 -4.96 17.14 18.69
N LEU A 175 -5.12 17.19 17.37
CA LEU A 175 -4.41 18.10 16.46
C LEU A 175 -5.41 18.92 15.66
N SER A 176 -5.04 20.14 15.27
CA SER A 176 -5.79 20.86 14.24
C SER A 176 -5.66 20.15 12.88
N LYS A 177 -6.62 20.39 11.97
CA LYS A 177 -6.55 19.93 10.58
C LYS A 177 -5.21 20.24 9.93
N LYS A 178 -4.70 21.47 10.11
CA LYS A 178 -3.43 21.91 9.55
C LYS A 178 -2.25 21.11 10.09
N GLU A 179 -2.13 20.99 11.42
CA GLU A 179 -1.03 20.24 12.04
C GLU A 179 -1.02 18.78 11.62
N LEU A 180 -2.21 18.16 11.52
CA LEU A 180 -2.32 16.76 11.10
C LEU A 180 -1.91 16.57 9.63
N LEU A 181 -2.31 17.46 8.73
CA LEU A 181 -1.89 17.41 7.32
C LEU A 181 -0.39 17.70 7.16
N ASP A 182 0.16 18.68 7.88
CA ASP A 182 1.59 19.00 7.83
C ASP A 182 2.45 17.84 8.35
N GLN A 183 2.01 17.14 9.40
CA GLN A 183 2.74 15.99 9.95
C GLN A 183 2.61 14.73 9.09
N SER A 184 1.41 14.42 8.61
CA SER A 184 1.14 13.16 7.89
C SER A 184 1.42 13.22 6.39
N LEU A 185 1.44 14.43 5.82
CA LEU A 185 1.39 14.72 4.39
C LEU A 185 0.26 14.00 3.64
N ALA A 186 -0.82 13.63 4.34
CA ALA A 186 -2.07 13.28 3.68
C ALA A 186 -2.59 14.49 2.90
N LYS A 187 -3.35 14.24 1.83
CA LYS A 187 -3.86 15.28 0.96
C LYS A 187 -5.06 16.01 1.58
N ASN A 188 -5.88 15.29 2.34
CA ASN A 188 -7.09 15.83 2.95
C ASN A 188 -7.54 15.03 4.18
N ILE A 189 -8.43 15.63 4.97
CA ILE A 189 -9.16 14.98 6.07
C ILE A 189 -10.65 15.05 5.72
N LEU A 190 -11.29 13.89 5.57
CA LEU A 190 -12.67 13.79 5.10
C LEU A 190 -13.57 13.24 6.21
N ASN A 191 -14.76 13.82 6.32
CA ASN A 191 -15.85 13.29 7.14
C ASN A 191 -16.37 11.99 6.50
N LEU A 192 -16.26 10.87 7.22
CA LEU A 192 -16.67 9.57 6.75
C LEU A 192 -18.15 9.48 6.36
N ALA A 193 -19.03 10.28 6.98
CA ALA A 193 -20.46 10.22 6.72
C ALA A 193 -20.86 10.74 5.33
N ASN A 194 -20.08 11.66 4.76
CA ASN A 194 -20.45 12.34 3.51
C ASN A 194 -19.27 12.55 2.54
N MET A 195 -18.07 12.07 2.89
CA MET A 195 -16.82 12.20 2.14
C MET A 195 -16.42 13.64 1.81
N LYS A 196 -16.93 14.63 2.53
CA LYS A 196 -16.55 16.04 2.36
C LYS A 196 -15.38 16.40 3.29
N PRO A 197 -14.51 17.35 2.89
CA PRO A 197 -13.47 17.87 3.76
C PRO A 197 -14.05 18.45 5.05
N VAL A 198 -13.35 18.23 6.17
CA VAL A 198 -13.67 18.92 7.44
C VAL A 198 -13.21 20.38 7.40
N ASP A 199 -13.82 21.21 8.25
CA ASP A 199 -13.49 22.62 8.37
C ASP A 199 -12.03 22.86 8.80
N ASP A 200 -11.46 24.00 8.43
CA ASP A 200 -10.04 24.30 8.67
C ASP A 200 -9.65 24.43 10.14
N PHE A 201 -10.63 24.73 11.00
CA PHE A 201 -10.46 24.83 12.45
C PHE A 201 -10.86 23.55 13.20
N ALA A 202 -11.10 22.45 12.48
CA ALA A 202 -11.43 21.18 13.09
C ALA A 202 -10.30 20.70 14.00
N LEU A 203 -10.69 20.19 15.17
CA LEU A 203 -9.81 19.46 16.08
C LEU A 203 -10.05 17.96 15.88
N ILE A 204 -8.98 17.23 15.61
CA ILE A 204 -9.01 15.80 15.30
C ILE A 204 -8.26 15.03 16.38
N ASP A 205 -8.97 14.20 17.13
CA ASP A 205 -8.35 13.14 17.92
C ASP A 205 -7.87 12.02 16.99
N THR A 206 -6.57 11.82 16.95
CA THR A 206 -5.91 10.81 16.12
C THR A 206 -6.04 9.39 16.67
N GLY A 207 -6.41 9.25 17.95
CA GLY A 207 -6.47 7.97 18.65
C GLY A 207 -5.14 7.22 18.66
N GLU A 208 -5.20 5.91 18.92
CA GLU A 208 -4.00 5.06 18.98
C GLU A 208 -3.58 4.49 17.63
N TRP A 209 -4.45 4.50 16.63
CA TRP A 209 -4.19 3.89 15.33
C TRP A 209 -4.81 4.69 14.20
N MET A 210 -4.04 5.63 13.65
CA MET A 210 -4.39 6.39 12.46
C MET A 210 -3.64 5.87 11.24
N ARG A 211 -4.37 5.58 10.16
CA ARG A 211 -3.81 5.29 8.84
C ARG A 211 -4.62 6.02 7.78
N PRO A 212 -3.99 6.82 6.91
CA PRO A 212 -4.66 7.33 5.72
C PRO A 212 -5.11 6.17 4.82
N VAL A 213 -6.14 6.40 4.01
CA VAL A 213 -6.63 5.47 2.99
C VAL A 213 -6.55 6.10 1.61
N MET A 214 -6.58 5.27 0.57
CA MET A 214 -6.74 5.75 -0.80
C MET A 214 -8.19 6.12 -1.07
N HIS A 215 -8.42 7.34 -1.56
CA HIS A 215 -9.72 7.80 -2.04
C HIS A 215 -9.50 8.73 -3.22
N GLU A 216 -10.13 8.44 -4.36
CA GLU A 216 -10.02 9.23 -5.60
C GLU A 216 -8.57 9.57 -5.99
N ASN A 217 -7.67 8.58 -5.93
CA ASN A 217 -6.23 8.71 -6.20
C ASN A 217 -5.44 9.58 -5.20
N GLN A 218 -6.01 9.87 -4.03
CA GLN A 218 -5.39 10.67 -2.98
C GLN A 218 -5.30 9.89 -1.67
N ALA A 219 -4.21 10.11 -0.92
CA ALA A 219 -4.14 9.66 0.46
C ALA A 219 -4.96 10.61 1.35
N VAL A 220 -6.01 10.12 1.99
CA VAL A 220 -6.90 10.91 2.85
C VAL A 220 -7.01 10.29 4.23
N ILE A 221 -7.19 11.12 5.26
CA ILE A 221 -7.51 10.66 6.61
C ILE A 221 -9.03 10.74 6.78
N LEU A 222 -9.65 9.63 7.18
CA LEU A 222 -11.08 9.58 7.45
C LEU A 222 -11.34 9.88 8.92
N VAL A 223 -12.35 10.70 9.19
CA VAL A 223 -12.76 11.08 10.55
C VAL A 223 -14.27 10.99 10.72
N GLU A 224 -14.70 10.77 11.96
CA GLU A 224 -16.10 10.78 12.38
C GLU A 224 -16.34 11.95 13.33
N SER A 225 -17.53 12.54 13.26
CA SER A 225 -17.89 13.61 14.19
C SER A 225 -17.99 13.05 15.59
N GLU A 226 -17.31 13.70 16.53
CA GLU A 226 -17.47 13.45 17.96
C GLU A 226 -18.44 14.46 18.56
N ASN A 227 -18.30 15.74 18.21
CA ASN A 227 -19.23 16.79 18.58
C ASN A 227 -19.34 17.82 17.44
N VAL A 228 -20.53 17.88 16.82
CA VAL A 228 -20.80 18.76 15.68
C VAL A 228 -20.70 20.24 16.09
N GLU A 229 -21.22 20.62 17.26
CA GLU A 229 -21.22 22.02 17.72
C GLU A 229 -19.81 22.53 18.02
N LYS A 230 -18.95 21.65 18.52
CA LYS A 230 -17.55 21.98 18.86
C LYS A 230 -16.58 21.73 17.71
N ASN A 231 -17.07 21.26 16.56
CA ASN A 231 -16.26 20.88 15.41
C ASN A 231 -15.11 19.93 15.78
N THR A 232 -15.40 18.97 16.68
CA THR A 232 -14.44 17.93 17.08
C THR A 232 -14.71 16.63 16.36
N TRP A 233 -13.61 15.99 15.95
CA TRP A 233 -13.60 14.81 15.13
C TRP A 233 -12.65 13.79 15.73
N LYS A 234 -12.88 12.53 15.41
CA LYS A 234 -11.97 11.44 15.78
C LYS A 234 -11.69 10.54 14.60
N VAL A 235 -10.48 10.00 14.53
CA VAL A 235 -10.16 8.92 13.60
C VAL A 235 -10.94 7.65 14.00
N PRO A 236 -11.61 6.96 13.07
CA PRO A 236 -12.31 5.72 13.35
C PRO A 236 -11.39 4.65 13.93
N GLU A 237 -11.96 3.72 14.69
CA GLU A 237 -11.21 2.60 15.23
C GLU A 237 -10.57 1.73 14.14
N LYS A 238 -9.49 1.05 14.50
CA LYS A 238 -8.69 0.19 13.61
C LYS A 238 -9.53 -0.79 12.78
N ALA A 239 -10.53 -1.43 13.39
CA ALA A 239 -11.40 -2.39 12.69
C ALA A 239 -12.20 -1.73 11.57
N LYS A 240 -12.70 -0.51 11.81
CA LYS A 240 -13.49 0.24 10.83
C LYS A 240 -12.63 0.75 9.68
N ILE A 241 -11.43 1.28 9.95
CA ILE A 241 -10.50 1.66 8.88
C ILE A 241 -10.07 0.45 8.05
N LYS A 242 -9.82 -0.71 8.67
CA LYS A 242 -9.57 -1.94 7.92
C LYS A 242 -10.74 -2.27 7.00
N MET A 243 -11.97 -2.34 7.52
CA MET A 243 -13.17 -2.59 6.70
C MET A 243 -13.35 -1.62 5.52
N LEU A 244 -12.92 -0.35 5.67
CA LEU A 244 -13.02 0.66 4.62
C LEU A 244 -11.89 0.62 3.57
N SER A 245 -10.80 -0.10 3.84
CA SER A 245 -9.58 -0.10 3.01
C SER A 245 -9.12 -1.48 2.57
N ASP A 246 -9.68 -2.53 3.18
CA ASP A 246 -9.40 -3.94 2.93
C ASP A 246 -10.52 -4.60 2.12
#